data_AF-J8EY20-F1
#
_entry.id   AF-J8EY20-F1
#
_cell.length_a   1.000
_cell.length_b   1.000
_cell.length_c   1.000
_cell.angle_alpha   90.00
_cell.angle_beta   90.00
_cell.angle_gamma   90.00
#
_symmetry.space_group_name_H-M   'P 1'
#
loop_
_entity.id
_entity.type
_entity.pdbx_description
1 polymer ?
#
loop_
_entity_poly.entity_id
_entity_poly.type
_entity_poly.pdbx_seq_one_letter_code
_entity_poly.pdbx_strand_id
1 'polypeptide(L)'
;MDKGKSFDEAEEEAEKWLKTQAALHNPDQVAGGRPEIIGGMGDKRVNFSIGSQLRTRIKIVDKQIEEIAKNMTSEQLKNTYLNVKLTH
;
A
#
# COMPACT_ATOMS: atom_id res chain seq x y z
N MET A 1 -22.84 -24.75 25.23
CA MET A 1 -22.42 -23.37 24.93
C MET A 1 -20.92 -23.37 25.01
N ASP A 2 -20.25 -23.00 23.93
CA ASP A 2 -18.79 -22.93 23.92
C ASP A 2 -18.38 -21.81 24.90
N LYS A 3 -17.62 -22.16 25.94
CA LYS A 3 -17.10 -21.14 26.86
C LYS A 3 -16.05 -20.38 26.07
N GLY A 4 -16.27 -19.07 25.86
CA GLY A 4 -15.27 -18.20 25.25
C GLY A 4 -13.93 -18.27 25.99
N LYS A 5 -12.88 -17.78 25.35
CA LYS A 5 -11.52 -17.74 25.92
C LYS A 5 -11.52 -16.98 27.24
N SER A 6 -10.63 -17.39 28.16
CA SER A 6 -10.31 -16.56 29.33
C SER A 6 -9.68 -15.23 28.89
N PHE A 7 -9.65 -14.26 29.80
CA PHE A 7 -9.05 -12.96 29.53
C PHE A 7 -7.58 -13.12 29.10
N ASP A 8 -6.79 -13.89 29.85
CA ASP A 8 -5.37 -14.11 29.60
C ASP A 8 -5.12 -14.77 28.23
N GLU A 9 -5.94 -15.77 27.87
CA GLU A 9 -5.84 -16.43 26.55
C GLU A 9 -6.20 -15.47 25.40
N ALA A 10 -7.20 -14.61 25.60
CA ALA A 10 -7.60 -13.63 24.60
C ALA A 10 -6.54 -12.52 24.43
N GLU A 11 -5.91 -12.09 25.53
CA GLU A 11 -4.82 -11.11 25.52
C GLU A 11 -3.59 -11.68 24.79
N GLU A 12 -3.16 -12.90 25.13
CA GLU A 12 -1.99 -13.52 24.49
C GLU A 12 -2.19 -13.68 22.98
N GLU A 13 -3.40 -14.06 22.54
CA GLU A 13 -3.72 -14.17 21.12
C GLU A 13 -3.75 -12.80 20.42
N ALA A 14 -4.32 -11.78 21.06
CA ALA A 14 -4.33 -10.43 20.53
C ALA A 14 -2.90 -9.88 20.36
N GLU A 15 -2.01 -10.10 21.34
CA GLU A 15 -0.61 -9.71 21.23
C GLU A 15 0.12 -10.44 20.10
N LYS A 16 -0.10 -11.76 19.97
CA LYS A 16 0.48 -12.56 18.88
C LYS A 16 0.00 -12.05 17.53
N TRP A 17 -1.28 -11.73 17.40
CA TRP A 17 -1.84 -11.15 16.18
C TRP A 17 -1.22 -9.78 15.89
N LEU A 18 -1.17 -8.85 16.86
CA LEU A 18 -0.58 -7.52 16.69
C LEU A 18 0.88 -7.59 16.21
N LYS A 19 1.66 -8.55 16.70
CA LYS A 19 3.07 -8.78 16.27
C LYS A 19 3.20 -9.16 14.78
N THR A 20 2.12 -9.60 14.13
CA THR A 20 2.09 -9.92 12.69
C THR A 20 1.63 -8.75 11.82
N GLN A 21 1.09 -7.69 12.42
CA GLN A 21 0.53 -6.56 11.69
C GLN A 21 1.56 -5.43 11.49
N ALA A 22 1.33 -4.60 10.49
CA ALA A 22 1.97 -3.32 10.25
C ALA A 22 0.92 -2.28 9.85
N ALA A 23 1.19 -1.00 10.15
CA ALA A 23 0.33 0.09 9.70
C ALA A 23 0.26 0.12 8.17
N LEU A 24 -0.95 0.30 7.64
CA LEU A 24 -1.18 0.47 6.21
C LEU A 24 -1.00 1.94 5.84
N HIS A 25 -0.19 2.19 4.81
CA HIS A 25 -0.11 3.51 4.17
C HIS A 25 -1.35 3.70 3.30
N ASN A 26 -2.08 4.81 3.48
CA ASN A 26 -3.21 5.10 2.62
C ASN A 26 -2.70 5.43 1.20
N PRO A 27 -3.34 4.89 0.14
CA PRO A 27 -2.89 5.06 -1.25
C PRO A 27 -3.03 6.49 -1.79
N ASP A 28 -3.59 7.43 -1.02
CA ASP A 28 -3.63 8.86 -1.35
C ASP A 28 -2.29 9.59 -1.11
N GLN A 29 -1.25 8.86 -0.71
CA GLN A 29 -0.01 9.44 -0.20
C GLN A 29 1.18 9.12 -1.09
N VAL A 30 1.78 10.18 -1.63
CA VAL A 30 3.20 10.25 -1.98
C VAL A 30 4.02 9.47 -0.96
N ALA A 31 5.07 8.75 -1.39
CA ALA A 31 6.00 8.10 -0.47
C ALA A 31 6.45 9.10 0.63
N GLY A 32 5.95 8.92 1.87
CA GLY A 32 6.08 9.90 2.95
C GLY A 32 4.79 10.61 3.41
N GLY A 33 3.60 10.01 3.25
CA GLY A 33 2.32 10.53 3.76
C GLY A 33 2.29 10.88 5.26
N ARG A 34 1.16 11.39 5.78
CA ARG A 34 1.04 11.81 7.19
C ARG A 34 1.21 10.59 8.11
N PRO A 35 2.38 10.40 8.77
CA PRO A 35 2.65 9.19 9.54
C PRO A 35 1.73 9.07 10.77
N GLU A 36 1.15 10.20 11.18
CA GLU A 36 0.25 10.33 12.32
C GLU A 36 -1.14 9.73 12.08
N ILE A 37 -1.54 9.47 10.81
CA ILE A 37 -2.89 9.01 10.46
C ILE A 37 -2.81 7.57 9.95
N ILE A 38 -3.09 6.62 10.82
CA ILE A 38 -3.14 5.19 10.48
C ILE A 38 -4.57 4.85 10.02
N GLY A 39 -4.73 4.56 8.73
CA GLY A 39 -6.02 4.15 8.14
C GLY A 39 -6.41 2.69 8.44
N GLY A 40 -5.45 1.88 8.86
CA GLY A 40 -5.67 0.48 9.23
C GLY A 40 -4.37 -0.28 9.49
N MET A 41 -4.52 -1.56 9.84
CA MET A 41 -3.42 -2.50 10.06
C MET A 41 -3.57 -3.68 9.07
N GLY A 42 -2.46 -4.23 8.60
CA GLY A 42 -2.47 -5.42 7.77
C GLY A 42 -1.20 -6.25 7.92
N ASP A 43 -1.17 -7.42 7.29
CA ASP A 43 -0.06 -8.36 7.43
C ASP A 43 1.28 -7.71 7.01
N LYS A 44 2.24 -7.70 7.94
CA LYS A 44 3.52 -7.03 7.74
C LYS A 44 4.36 -7.67 6.63
N ARG A 45 4.25 -8.99 6.42
CA ARG A 45 5.02 -9.71 5.39
C ARG A 45 4.49 -9.35 4.02
N VAL A 46 3.17 -9.30 3.87
CA VAL A 46 2.50 -8.85 2.64
C VAL A 46 2.88 -7.39 2.36
N ASN A 47 2.73 -6.50 3.34
CA ASN A 47 3.06 -5.08 3.21
C ASN A 47 4.52 -4.87 2.76
N PHE A 48 5.47 -5.57 3.40
CA PHE A 48 6.89 -5.53 3.02
C PHE A 48 7.15 -6.07 1.61
N SER A 49 6.46 -7.16 1.22
CA SER A 49 6.64 -7.78 -0.09
C SER A 49 6.20 -6.86 -1.23
N ILE A 50 5.09 -6.12 -1.07
CA ILE A 50 4.56 -5.20 -2.08
C ILE A 50 5.58 -4.10 -2.37
N GLY A 51 6.09 -3.43 -1.33
CA GLY A 51 7.08 -2.36 -1.49
C GLY A 51 8.35 -2.86 -2.18
N SER A 52 8.80 -4.08 -1.87
CA SER A 52 9.98 -4.65 -2.50
C SER A 52 9.80 -4.92 -4.00
N GLN A 53 8.63 -5.41 -4.40
CA GLN A 53 8.28 -5.70 -5.79
C GLN A 53 8.02 -4.42 -6.58
N LEU A 54 7.45 -3.38 -5.94
CA LEU A 54 7.13 -2.12 -6.61
C LEU A 54 8.39 -1.44 -7.17
N ARG A 55 9.54 -1.53 -6.48
CA ARG A 55 10.81 -0.91 -6.93
C ARG A 55 11.24 -1.33 -8.35
N THR A 56 10.94 -2.55 -8.76
CA THR A 56 11.27 -3.03 -10.11
C THR A 56 10.12 -2.83 -11.08
N ARG A 57 8.88 -3.03 -10.63
CA ARG A 57 7.67 -2.86 -11.45
C ARG A 57 7.43 -1.42 -11.87
N ILE A 58 7.73 -0.44 -11.01
CA ILE A 58 7.52 0.98 -11.30
C ILE A 58 8.30 1.44 -12.53
N LYS A 59 9.50 0.89 -12.75
CA LYS A 59 10.34 1.23 -13.92
C LYS A 59 9.65 0.96 -15.27
N ILE A 60 8.80 -0.06 -15.33
CA ILE A 60 8.05 -0.40 -16.54
C ILE A 60 6.97 0.67 -16.79
N VAL A 61 6.28 1.07 -15.72
CA VAL A 61 5.26 2.12 -15.74
C VAL A 61 5.89 3.46 -16.12
N ASP A 62 7.00 3.84 -15.48
CA ASP A 62 7.75 5.07 -15.77
C ASP A 62 8.12 5.15 -17.26
N LYS A 63 8.72 4.07 -17.80
CA LYS A 63 9.09 4.03 -19.22
C LYS A 63 7.88 4.21 -20.14
N GLN A 64 6.75 3.57 -19.85
CA GLN A 64 5.54 3.71 -20.67
C GLN A 64 4.99 5.13 -20.61
N ILE A 65 4.98 5.74 -19.42
CA ILE A 65 4.53 7.13 -19.23
C ILE A 65 5.45 8.08 -19.99
N GLU A 66 6.77 7.92 -19.88
CA GLU A 66 7.76 8.73 -20.59
C GLU A 66 7.56 8.68 -22.11
N GLU A 67 7.35 7.48 -22.70
CA GLU A 67 7.11 7.36 -24.15
C GLU A 67 5.81 8.04 -24.59
N ILE A 68 4.75 7.95 -23.80
CA ILE A 68 3.48 8.64 -24.08
C ILE A 68 3.68 10.16 -23.98
N ALA A 69 4.36 10.61 -22.94
CA ALA A 69 4.58 12.02 -22.64
C ALA A 69 5.40 12.76 -23.71
N LYS A 70 6.31 12.07 -24.42
CA LYS A 70 7.10 12.67 -25.52
C LYS A 70 6.25 13.31 -26.62
N ASN A 71 5.05 12.79 -26.85
CA ASN A 71 4.15 13.26 -27.89
C ASN A 71 3.07 14.22 -27.37
N MET A 72 3.15 14.64 -26.10
CA MET A 72 2.20 15.54 -25.48
C MET A 72 2.69 16.98 -25.48
N THR A 73 1.74 17.91 -25.67
CA THR A 73 1.98 19.33 -25.42
C THR A 73 2.07 19.62 -23.91
N SER A 74 2.64 20.78 -23.54
CA SER A 74 2.67 21.22 -22.14
C SER A 74 1.27 21.35 -21.52
N GLU A 75 0.26 21.68 -22.32
CA GLU A 75 -1.13 21.76 -21.86
C GLU A 75 -1.74 20.38 -21.63
N GLN A 76 -1.46 19.41 -22.50
CA GLN A 76 -1.88 18.01 -22.30
C GLN A 76 -1.21 17.40 -21.08
N LEU A 77 0.09 17.64 -20.84
CA LEU A 77 0.79 17.16 -19.64
C LEU A 77 0.17 17.70 -18.34
N LYS A 78 -0.31 18.94 -18.34
CA LYS A 78 -0.96 19.54 -17.16
C LYS A 78 -2.35 18.97 -16.88
N ASN A 79 -3.05 18.49 -17.90
CA ASN A 79 -4.46 18.10 -17.80
C ASN A 79 -4.71 16.59 -17.98
N THR A 80 -3.67 15.79 -18.25
CA THR A 80 -3.77 14.34 -18.41
C THR A 80 -3.37 13.65 -17.11
N TYR A 81 -4.29 12.84 -16.56
CA TYR A 81 -4.09 12.07 -15.35
C TYR A 81 -3.89 10.58 -15.67
N LEU A 82 -3.14 9.88 -14.83
CA LEU A 82 -2.94 8.44 -14.98
C LEU A 82 -4.18 7.69 -14.48
N ASN A 83 -4.81 6.90 -15.36
CA ASN A 83 -5.81 5.93 -14.96
C ASN A 83 -5.16 4.54 -14.87
N VAL A 84 -4.71 4.17 -13.68
CA VAL A 84 -4.03 2.88 -13.46
C VAL A 84 -5.04 1.87 -12.89
N LYS A 85 -5.30 0.80 -13.65
CA LYS A 85 -6.03 -0.37 -13.17
C LYS A 85 -5.05 -1.49 -12.85
N LEU A 86 -4.90 -1.82 -11.57
CA LEU A 86 -4.12 -2.98 -11.14
C LEU A 86 -4.97 -4.23 -11.36
N THR A 87 -4.55 -5.10 -12.28
CA THR A 87 -5.16 -6.42 -12.50
C THR A 87 -4.23 -7.51 -11.98
N HIS A 88 -4.80 -8.51 -11.31
CA HIS A 88 -4.10 -9.66 -10.76
C HIS A 88 -4.06 -10.83 -11.75
#